data_AF-A0A9D8A5P8-F1
#
_entry.id   AF-A0A9D8A5P8-F1
#
_cell.length_a   1.000
_cell.length_b   1.000
_cell.length_c   1.000
_cell.angle_alpha   90.00
_cell.angle_beta   90.00
_cell.angle_gamma   90.00
#
_symmetry.space_group_name_H-M   'P 1'
#
loop_
_entity.id
_entity.type
_entity.pdbx_description
1 polymer ?
#
loop_
_entity_poly.entity_id
_entity_poly.type
_entity_poly.pdbx_seq_one_letter_code
_entity_poly.pdbx_strand_id
1 'polypeptide(L)'
;MAKTFFPNSNKVAHVDASAPHPKNTQYKISIGTEVWGDENHEVVKIQMVYDGVIAGRRSPSYPLGTDDFQRVTSKTEELIANR
;
A
#
# COMPACT_ATOMS: atom_id res chain seq x y z
N MET A 1 16.29 -7.18 -8.99
CA MET A 1 14.85 -7.53 -8.96
C MET A 1 14.48 -7.72 -7.49
N ALA A 2 13.42 -7.07 -7.01
CA ALA A 2 12.92 -7.29 -5.65
C ALA A 2 12.41 -8.73 -5.51
N LYS A 3 12.86 -9.47 -4.49
CA LYS A 3 12.53 -10.90 -4.34
C LYS A 3 11.40 -11.14 -3.35
N THR A 4 11.45 -10.49 -2.19
CA THR A 4 10.52 -10.77 -1.09
C THR A 4 10.34 -9.52 -0.24
N PHE A 5 9.10 -9.29 0.21
CA PHE A 5 8.74 -8.19 1.09
C PHE A 5 8.26 -8.73 2.43
N PHE A 6 8.76 -8.16 3.51
CA PHE A 6 8.46 -8.50 4.90
C PHE A 6 7.81 -7.29 5.58
N PRO A 7 6.47 -7.24 5.70
CA PRO A 7 5.78 -6.12 6.32
C PRO A 7 6.04 -6.06 7.83
N ASN A 8 6.20 -4.85 8.39
CA ASN A 8 6.11 -4.64 9.82
C ASN A 8 4.62 -4.56 10.21
N SER A 9 4.14 -5.52 11.01
CA SER A 9 2.72 -5.63 11.38
C SER A 9 2.18 -4.40 12.12
N ASN A 10 3.05 -3.63 12.78
CA ASN A 10 2.67 -2.43 13.53
C ASN A 10 2.66 -1.17 12.65
N LYS A 11 3.15 -1.24 11.41
CA LYS A 11 3.23 -0.10 10.48
C LYS A 11 2.39 -0.38 9.24
N VAL A 12 1.09 -0.59 9.45
CA VAL A 12 0.11 -0.88 8.39
C VAL A 12 -1.08 0.08 8.52
N ALA A 13 -1.51 0.66 7.40
CA ALA A 13 -2.72 1.44 7.30
C ALA A 13 -3.58 0.98 6.11
N HIS A 14 -4.89 1.23 6.19
CA HIS A 14 -5.82 0.99 5.10
C HIS A 14 -6.55 2.28 4.75
N VAL A 15 -6.77 2.50 3.46
CA VAL A 15 -7.54 3.62 2.92
C VAL A 15 -8.58 3.06 1.98
N ASP A 16 -9.87 3.35 2.23
CA ASP A 16 -10.95 2.87 1.36
C ASP A 16 -10.85 3.51 -0.03
N ALA A 17 -11.02 2.70 -1.07
CA ALA A 17 -10.98 3.16 -2.45
C ALA A 17 -12.36 3.65 -2.90
N SER A 18 -12.36 4.70 -3.73
CA SER A 18 -13.59 5.25 -4.30
C SER A 18 -14.09 4.43 -5.49
N ALA A 19 -15.36 4.63 -5.86
CA ALA A 19 -15.86 4.19 -7.17
C ALA A 19 -14.95 4.76 -8.29
N PRO A 20 -14.71 4.02 -9.39
CA PRO A 20 -15.39 2.80 -9.82
C PRO A 20 -14.75 1.49 -9.34
N HIS A 21 -13.85 1.53 -8.34
CA HIS A 21 -13.44 0.28 -7.73
C HIS A 21 -14.66 -0.46 -7.15
N PRO A 22 -14.66 -1.81 -7.17
CA PRO A 22 -15.70 -2.58 -6.50
C PRO A 22 -15.85 -2.19 -5.03
N LYS A 23 -17.01 -2.46 -4.44
CA LYS A 23 -17.22 -2.30 -3.00
C LYS A 23 -16.16 -3.11 -2.22
N ASN A 24 -15.84 -2.65 -1.02
CA ASN A 24 -14.82 -3.26 -0.14
C ASN A 24 -13.41 -3.31 -0.77
N THR A 25 -13.11 -2.36 -1.66
CA THR A 25 -11.74 -2.16 -2.16
C THR A 25 -10.99 -1.20 -1.24
N GLN A 26 -9.75 -1.53 -0.89
CA GLN A 26 -8.88 -0.69 -0.09
C GLN A 26 -7.46 -0.63 -0.66
N TYR A 27 -6.76 0.45 -0.37
CA TYR A 27 -5.31 0.53 -0.49
C TYR A 27 -4.71 0.16 0.87
N LYS A 28 -3.94 -0.93 0.93
CA LYS A 28 -3.12 -1.28 2.09
C LYS A 28 -1.75 -0.63 1.92
N ILE A 29 -1.39 0.22 2.87
CA ILE A 29 -0.09 0.88 2.97
C ILE A 29 0.69 0.15 4.07
N SER A 30 1.93 -0.24 3.81
CA SER A 30 2.76 -0.93 4.81
C SER A 30 4.20 -0.45 4.74
N ILE A 31 4.83 -0.23 5.89
CA ILE A 31 6.29 -0.10 5.99
C ILE A 31 6.86 -1.48 6.31
N GLY A 32 7.92 -1.87 5.61
CA GLY A 32 8.59 -3.14 5.83
C GLY A 32 9.90 -3.20 5.09
N THR A 33 10.48 -4.39 5.03
CA THR A 33 11.77 -4.61 4.38
C THR A 33 11.56 -5.36 3.06
N GLU A 34 12.16 -4.88 1.99
CA GLU A 34 12.21 -5.59 0.71
C GLU A 34 13.65 -5.99 0.36
N VAL A 35 13.81 -7.23 -0.11
CA VAL A 35 15.13 -7.77 -0.49
C VAL A 35 15.47 -7.35 -1.91
N TRP A 36 16.47 -6.49 -2.07
CA TRP A 36 17.01 -6.10 -3.37
C TRP A 36 18.47 -6.58 -3.46
N GLY A 37 18.74 -7.53 -4.35
CA GLY A 37 20.04 -8.22 -4.36
C GLY A 37 20.16 -9.13 -3.14
N ASP A 38 21.20 -8.89 -2.34
CA ASP A 38 21.46 -9.59 -1.07
C ASP A 38 21.27 -8.66 0.15
N GLU A 39 20.69 -7.48 -0.08
CA GLU A 39 20.46 -6.46 0.95
C GLU A 39 18.98 -6.26 1.24
N ASN A 40 18.73 -5.82 2.47
CA ASN A 40 17.42 -5.54 3.03
C ASN A 40 17.21 -4.02 3.06
N HIS A 41 16.22 -3.51 2.33
CA HIS A 41 15.90 -2.09 2.30
C HIS A 41 14.53 -1.82 2.91
N GLU A 42 14.45 -0.85 3.80
CA GLU A 42 13.16 -0.37 4.30
C GLU A 42 12.44 0.38 3.19
N VAL A 43 11.19 -0.02 2.92
CA VAL A 43 10.35 0.56 1.88
C VAL A 43 8.94 0.77 2.38
N VAL A 44 8.25 1.72 1.75
CA VAL A 44 6.79 1.76 1.80
C VAL A 44 6.24 0.97 0.62
N LYS A 45 5.27 0.09 0.89
CA LYS A 45 4.58 -0.67 -0.14
C LYS A 45 3.09 -0.40 -0.07
N ILE A 46 2.51 -0.11 -1.23
CA ILE A 46 1.08 0.09 -1.42
C ILE A 46 0.54 -1.08 -2.23
N GLN A 47 -0.48 -1.76 -1.73
CA GLN A 47 -1.12 -2.90 -2.38
C GLN A 47 -2.62 -2.72 -2.40
N MET A 48 -3.26 -3.13 -3.49
CA MET A 48 -4.72 -3.20 -3.53
C MET A 48 -5.23 -4.38 -2.70
N VAL A 49 -6.34 -4.19 -2.01
CA VAL A 49 -7.08 -5.21 -1.28
C VAL A 49 -8.51 -5.22 -1.82
N TYR A 50 -9.00 -6.38 -2.23
CA TYR A 50 -10.38 -6.59 -2.66
C TYR A 50 -11.01 -7.61 -1.72
N ASP A 51 -12.13 -7.25 -1.06
CA ASP A 51 -12.84 -8.12 -0.11
C ASP A 51 -11.88 -8.76 0.94
N GLY A 52 -10.96 -7.95 1.47
CA GLY A 52 -9.99 -8.39 2.48
C GLY A 52 -8.78 -9.17 1.92
N VAL A 53 -8.71 -9.42 0.62
CA VAL A 53 -7.62 -10.18 -0.02
C VAL A 53 -6.69 -9.26 -0.81
N ILE A 54 -5.38 -9.36 -0.55
CA ILE A 54 -4.34 -8.60 -1.27
C ILE A 54 -4.29 -9.04 -2.74
N ALA A 55 -4.38 -8.08 -3.64
CA ALA A 55 -4.37 -8.28 -5.09
C ALA A 55 -2.96 -8.47 -5.66
N GLY A 56 -2.18 -9.41 -5.11
CA GLY A 56 -0.90 -9.91 -5.62
C GLY A 56 -0.04 -8.88 -6.38
N ARG A 57 0.09 -9.09 -7.70
CA ARG A 57 0.95 -8.30 -8.61
C ARG A 57 0.27 -7.08 -9.25
N ARG A 58 -0.95 -6.71 -8.81
CA ARG A 58 -1.64 -5.54 -9.37
C ARG A 58 -1.08 -4.26 -8.74
N SER A 59 -0.61 -3.36 -9.59
CA SER A 59 -0.26 -2.01 -9.16
C SER A 59 -1.51 -1.27 -8.68
N PRO A 60 -1.41 -0.47 -7.61
CA PRO A 60 -2.50 0.40 -7.20
C PRO A 60 -2.83 1.39 -8.32
N SER A 61 -4.11 1.62 -8.53
CA SER A 61 -4.63 2.55 -9.54
C SER A 61 -5.61 3.49 -8.86
N TYR A 62 -5.44 4.79 -9.08
CA TYR A 62 -6.22 5.85 -8.46
C TYR A 62 -7.20 6.43 -9.50
N PRO A 63 -8.52 6.27 -9.32
CA PRO A 63 -9.48 6.79 -10.29
C PRO A 63 -9.42 8.31 -10.42
N LEU A 64 -9.37 8.81 -11.66
CA LEU A 64 -9.44 10.26 -11.91
C LEU A 64 -10.79 10.82 -11.45
N GLY A 65 -10.79 12.04 -10.92
CA GLY A 65 -11.98 12.68 -10.35
C GLY A 65 -12.30 12.26 -8.91
N THR A 66 -11.44 11.45 -8.29
CA THR A 66 -11.50 11.11 -6.85
C THR A 66 -10.28 11.69 -6.14
N ASP A 67 -10.28 11.65 -4.81
CA ASP A 67 -9.16 12.08 -3.96
C ASP A 67 -8.30 10.89 -3.45
N ASP A 68 -8.48 9.69 -4.02
CA ASP A 68 -7.82 8.46 -3.57
C ASP A 68 -6.30 8.61 -3.49
N PHE A 69 -5.69 9.22 -4.52
CA PHE A 69 -4.24 9.43 -4.55
C PHE A 69 -3.77 10.33 -3.41
N GLN A 70 -4.50 11.41 -3.13
CA GLN A 70 -4.20 12.35 -2.05
C GLN A 70 -4.34 11.66 -0.69
N ARG A 71 -5.45 10.95 -0.45
CA ARG A 71 -5.67 10.23 0.82
C ARG A 71 -4.61 9.17 1.07
N VAL A 72 -4.22 8.41 0.04
CA VAL A 72 -3.14 7.40 0.14
C VAL A 72 -1.79 8.06 0.39
N THR A 73 -1.48 9.16 -0.29
CA THR A 73 -0.22 9.90 -0.11
C THR A 73 -0.12 10.49 1.29
N SER A 74 -1.15 11.22 1.74
CA SER A 74 -1.17 11.79 3.09
C SER A 74 -1.07 10.72 4.18
N LYS A 75 -1.75 9.58 4.01
CA LYS A 75 -1.64 8.48 4.98
C LYS A 75 -0.27 7.81 4.95
N THR A 76 0.37 7.76 3.78
CA THR A 76 1.74 7.29 3.62
C THR A 76 2.72 8.20 4.35
N GLU A 77 2.60 9.52 4.17
CA GLU A 77 3.43 10.51 4.86
C GLU A 77 3.28 10.42 6.38
N GLU A 78 2.05 10.28 6.88
CA GLU A 78 1.77 10.08 8.31
C GLU A 78 2.47 8.83 8.84
N LEU A 79 2.40 7.71 8.11
CA LEU A 79 3.02 6.45 8.50
C LEU A 79 4.55 6.55 8.50
N ILE A 80 5.13 7.29 7.54
CA ILE A 80 6.57 7.54 7.47
C ILE A 80 7.03 8.44 8.63
N ALA A 81 6.28 9.49 8.96
CA ALA A 81 6.63 10.42 10.03
C ALA A 81 6.62 9.76 11.41
N ASN A 82 5.77 8.74 11.60
CA ASN A 82 5.61 8.01 12.85
C ASN A 82 6.37 6.67 12.90
N ARG A 83 7.36 6.46 12.02
CA ARG A 83 8.09 5.18 11.89
C ARG A 83 9.24 5.02 12.87
#